data_AF-A0A8J7ASL1-F1
#
_entry.id   AF-A0A8J7ASL1-F1
#
_cell.length_a   1.000
_cell.length_b   1.000
_cell.length_c   1.000
_cell.angle_alpha   90.00
_cell.angle_beta   90.00
_cell.angle_gamma   90.00
#
_symmetry.space_group_name_H-M   'P 1'
#
loop_
_entity.id
_entity.type
_entity.pdbx_description
1 polymer ?
#
loop_
_entity_poly.entity_id
_entity_poly.type
_entity_poly.pdbx_seq_one_letter_code
_entity_poly.pdbx_strand_id
1 'polypeptide(L)'
;MQVYVILFNARTENEGIHTLRVEQQNVVLMFEAEDDALRFAGLLEAQDFPPTAVEAFDPEEIEEFCEGAGYEAVTITGDMLMLPPEATVEQMDWNPDAPPENAAQSAQDEMDRIRQQLEKLL
;
A
#
# COMPACT_ATOMS: atom_id res chain seq x y z
N MET A 1 -11.96 -1.71 17.01
CA MET A 1 -11.13 -2.93 16.91
C MET A 1 -10.01 -2.55 15.95
N GLN A 2 -8.75 -2.90 16.19
CA GLN A 2 -7.65 -2.47 15.32
C GLN A 2 -7.27 -3.57 14.34
N VAL A 3 -6.75 -3.17 13.19
CA VAL A 3 -6.11 -4.05 12.21
C VAL A 3 -4.65 -3.68 12.07
N TYR A 4 -3.83 -4.62 11.63
CA TYR A 4 -2.41 -4.44 11.42
C TYR A 4 -2.13 -4.48 9.93
N VAL A 5 -1.40 -3.50 9.42
CA VAL A 5 -1.00 -3.41 8.01
C VAL A 5 0.51 -3.31 7.91
N ILE A 6 1.04 -3.66 6.74
CA ILE A 6 2.48 -3.67 6.47
C ILE A 6 2.82 -2.40 5.68
N LEU A 7 3.81 -1.66 6.17
CA LEU A 7 4.30 -0.42 5.58
C LEU A 7 5.75 -0.58 5.12
N PHE A 8 6.11 0.11 4.04
CA PHE A 8 7.48 0.36 3.62
C PHE A 8 7.90 1.77 4.03
N ASN A 9 9.18 1.93 4.38
CA ASN A 9 9.77 3.21 4.78
C ASN A 9 8.94 3.99 5.82
N ALA A 10 8.41 3.27 6.81
CA ALA A 10 7.58 3.87 7.84
C ALA A 10 8.31 5.04 8.55
N ARG A 11 7.55 6.09 8.87
CA ARG A 11 8.00 7.32 9.54
C ARG A 11 9.01 8.14 8.71
N THR A 12 8.91 8.05 7.39
CA THR A 12 9.68 8.87 6.45
C THR A 12 8.75 9.65 5.52
N GLU A 13 9.30 10.56 4.70
CA GLU A 13 8.53 11.31 3.70
C GLU A 13 8.07 10.44 2.50
N ASN A 14 8.59 9.21 2.38
CA ASN A 14 8.27 8.27 1.31
C ASN A 14 7.67 6.97 1.87
N GLU A 15 6.81 7.10 2.89
CA GLU A 15 6.06 5.99 3.46
C GLU A 15 5.04 5.45 2.45
N GLY A 16 4.88 4.13 2.39
CA GLY A 16 3.91 3.48 1.51
C GLY A 16 3.32 2.22 2.13
N ILE A 17 2.05 1.95 1.85
CA ILE A 17 1.38 0.72 2.27
C ILE A 17 1.70 -0.42 1.30
N HIS A 18 2.02 -1.59 1.85
CA HIS A 18 2.26 -2.78 1.03
C HIS A 18 0.95 -3.28 0.42
N THR A 19 0.94 -3.53 -0.89
CA THR A 19 -0.18 -4.13 -1.61
C THR A 19 0.23 -5.42 -2.31
N LEU A 20 -0.70 -6.36 -2.43
CA LEU A 20 -0.57 -7.51 -3.32
C LEU A 20 -1.29 -7.22 -4.63
N ARG A 21 -0.66 -7.53 -5.75
CA ARG A 21 -1.33 -7.46 -7.05
C ARG A 21 -1.99 -8.81 -7.36
N VAL A 22 -3.31 -8.83 -7.33
CA VAL A 22 -4.12 -9.99 -7.74
C VAL A 22 -4.80 -9.64 -9.06
N GLU A 23 -4.42 -10.36 -10.12
CA GLU A 23 -4.79 -10.04 -11.51
C GLU A 23 -4.41 -8.60 -11.92
N GLN A 24 -5.36 -7.66 -11.84
CA GLN A 24 -5.20 -6.25 -12.19
C GLN A 24 -5.62 -5.32 -11.04
N GLN A 25 -5.84 -5.86 -9.85
CA GLN A 25 -6.24 -5.09 -8.67
C GLN A 25 -5.14 -5.13 -7.61
N ASN A 26 -4.91 -3.98 -6.99
CA ASN A 26 -4.03 -3.88 -5.84
C ASN A 26 -4.86 -4.11 -4.58
N VAL A 27 -4.39 -5.02 -3.73
CA VAL A 27 -5.08 -5.48 -2.53
C VAL A 27 -4.24 -5.14 -1.30
N VAL A 28 -4.82 -4.41 -0.35
CA VAL A 28 -4.25 -4.16 0.98
C VAL A 28 -4.70 -5.27 1.93
N LEU A 29 -3.76 -5.82 2.68
CA LEU A 29 -4.03 -6.85 3.68
C LEU A 29 -4.16 -6.23 5.06
N MET A 30 -5.30 -6.48 5.72
CA MET A 30 -5.60 -6.02 7.07
C MET A 30 -5.62 -7.23 8.01
N PHE A 31 -4.56 -7.41 8.80
CA PHE A 31 -4.46 -8.54 9.72
C PHE A 31 -5.17 -8.22 11.04
N GLU A 32 -5.99 -9.13 11.56
CA GLU A 32 -6.56 -8.98 12.91
C GLU A 32 -5.52 -9.26 14.02
N ALA A 33 -4.50 -10.07 13.72
CA ALA A 33 -3.45 -10.47 14.64
C ALA A 33 -2.09 -9.87 14.22
N GLU A 34 -1.42 -9.19 15.14
CA GLU A 34 -0.10 -8.58 14.93
C GLU A 34 0.95 -9.63 14.55
N ASP A 35 0.94 -10.77 15.23
CA ASP A 35 1.89 -11.86 15.00
C ASP A 35 1.82 -12.40 13.55
N ASP A 36 0.64 -12.40 12.93
CA ASP A 36 0.47 -12.81 11.53
C ASP A 36 1.02 -11.77 10.56
N ALA A 37 0.79 -10.48 10.83
CA ALA A 37 1.38 -9.39 10.05
C ALA A 37 2.91 -9.42 10.14
N LEU A 38 3.48 -9.60 11.33
CA LEU A 38 4.94 -9.71 11.55
C LEU A 38 5.54 -10.92 10.84
N ARG A 39 4.85 -12.07 10.88
CA ARG A 39 5.28 -13.26 10.15
C ARG A 39 5.26 -13.04 8.65
N PHE A 40 4.21 -12.42 8.12
CA PHE A 40 4.11 -12.10 6.69
C PHE A 40 5.19 -11.10 6.25
N ALA A 41 5.41 -10.04 7.04
CA ALA A 41 6.49 -9.07 6.85
C ALA A 41 7.87 -9.74 6.75
N GLY A 42 8.19 -10.67 7.65
CA GLY A 42 9.46 -11.42 7.58
C GLY A 42 9.59 -12.29 6.33
N LEU A 43 8.49 -12.78 5.76
CA LEU A 43 8.50 -13.52 4.50
C LEU A 43 8.70 -12.60 3.28
N LEU A 44 8.27 -11.34 3.36
CA LEU A 44 8.57 -10.34 2.34
C LEU A 44 10.07 -10.02 2.33
N GLU A 45 10.67 -9.77 3.50
CA GLU A 45 12.12 -9.52 3.59
C GLU A 45 12.94 -10.70 3.08
N ALA A 46 12.50 -11.94 3.31
CA ALA A 46 13.14 -13.14 2.77
C ALA A 46 13.09 -13.24 1.23
N GLN A 47 12.26 -12.43 0.57
CA GLN A 47 12.15 -12.31 -0.89
C GLN A 47 12.83 -11.03 -1.41
N ASP A 48 13.79 -10.49 -0.66
CA ASP A 48 14.57 -9.28 -0.98
C ASP A 48 13.74 -7.99 -1.08
N PHE A 49 12.53 -7.95 -0.48
CA PHE A 49 11.83 -6.67 -0.28
C PHE A 49 12.56 -5.80 0.76
N PRO A 50 12.43 -4.46 0.66
CA PRO A 50 13.02 -3.56 1.65
C PRO A 50 12.42 -3.78 3.05
N PRO A 51 13.11 -3.34 4.12
CA PRO A 51 12.61 -3.48 5.48
C PRO A 51 11.19 -2.93 5.64
N THR A 52 10.35 -3.71 6.32
CA THR A 52 8.95 -3.36 6.54
C THR A 52 8.67 -3.02 7.99
N ALA A 53 7.58 -2.29 8.23
CA ALA A 53 7.03 -2.07 9.56
C ALA A 53 5.59 -2.58 9.61
N VAL A 54 5.21 -3.15 10.75
CA VAL A 54 3.82 -3.49 11.05
C VAL A 54 3.29 -2.41 12.00
N GLU A 55 2.20 -1.76 11.61
CA GLU A 55 1.57 -0.69 12.39
C GLU A 55 0.07 -0.97 12.53
N ALA A 56 -0.50 -0.56 13.65
CA ALA A 56 -1.91 -0.73 13.96
C ALA A 56 -2.72 0.48 13.50
N PHE A 57 -3.83 0.22 12.80
CA PHE A 57 -4.74 1.24 12.28
C PHE A 57 -6.19 0.94 12.66
N ASP A 58 -7.03 1.97 12.57
CA ASP A 58 -8.46 1.76 12.53
C ASP A 58 -8.84 1.13 11.18
N PRO A 59 -9.62 0.04 11.14
CA PRO A 59 -10.05 -0.56 9.88
C PRO A 59 -10.81 0.42 8.98
N GLU A 60 -11.61 1.32 9.55
CA GLU A 60 -12.37 2.31 8.77
C GLU A 60 -11.43 3.28 8.03
N GLU A 61 -10.30 3.63 8.63
CA GLU A 61 -9.27 4.49 8.02
C GLU A 61 -8.59 3.81 6.83
N ILE A 62 -8.29 2.51 6.95
CA ILE A 62 -7.69 1.73 5.85
C ILE A 62 -8.70 1.52 4.72
N GLU A 63 -9.96 1.26 5.04
CA GLU A 63 -11.02 1.11 4.06
C GLU A 63 -11.25 2.40 3.26
N GLU A 64 -11.31 3.55 3.93
CA GLU A 64 -11.43 4.87 3.28
C GLU A 64 -10.22 5.17 2.37
N PHE A 65 -9.00 4.87 2.85
CA PHE A 65 -7.79 4.98 2.04
C PHE A 65 -7.87 4.12 0.77
N CYS A 66 -8.29 2.85 0.92
CA CYS A 66 -8.39 1.92 -0.20
C CYS A 66 -9.44 2.39 -1.22
N GLU A 67 -10.60 2.87 -0.77
CA GLU A 67 -11.64 3.40 -1.66
C GLU A 67 -11.12 4.60 -2.48
N GLY A 68 -10.42 5.53 -1.82
CA GLY A 68 -9.83 6.70 -2.49
C GLY A 68 -8.72 6.36 -3.49
N ALA A 69 -7.94 5.31 -3.22
CA ALA A 69 -6.85 4.85 -4.06
C ALA A 69 -7.29 3.83 -5.14
N GLY A 70 -8.54 3.36 -5.10
CA GLY A 70 -9.03 2.29 -5.99
C GLY A 70 -8.44 0.91 -5.67
N TYR A 71 -8.06 0.68 -4.41
CA TYR A 71 -7.55 -0.59 -3.90
C TYR A 71 -8.67 -1.40 -3.26
N GLU A 72 -8.46 -2.70 -3.15
CA GLU A 72 -9.34 -3.59 -2.41
C GLU A 72 -8.73 -3.87 -1.02
N ALA A 73 -9.53 -3.79 0.04
CA ALA A 73 -9.10 -4.12 1.38
C ALA A 73 -9.58 -5.53 1.75
N VAL A 74 -8.67 -6.39 2.22
CA VAL A 74 -9.01 -7.77 2.61
C VAL A 74 -8.56 -8.03 4.05
N THR A 75 -9.52 -8.43 4.89
CA THR A 75 -9.26 -8.78 6.29
C THR A 75 -8.79 -10.23 6.43
N ILE A 76 -7.66 -10.41 7.11
CA ILE A 76 -7.06 -11.70 7.44
C ILE A 76 -7.31 -11.99 8.92
N THR A 77 -8.08 -13.05 9.18
CA THR A 77 -8.39 -13.53 10.53
C THR A 77 -7.23 -14.38 11.05
N GLY A 78 -7.02 -14.40 12.38
CA GLY A 78 -5.86 -15.05 13.02
C GLY A 78 -5.75 -16.58 12.87
N ASP A 79 -6.76 -17.24 12.29
CA ASP A 79 -6.71 -18.67 11.98
C ASP A 79 -6.17 -18.97 10.57
N MET A 80 -5.86 -17.95 9.77
CA MET A 80 -5.46 -18.08 8.38
C MET A 80 -3.96 -17.84 8.18
N LEU A 81 -3.24 -18.90 7.80
CA LEU A 81 -1.83 -18.78 7.45
C LEU A 81 -1.68 -18.25 6.02
N MET A 82 -1.40 -16.95 5.90
CA MET A 82 -1.07 -16.34 4.62
C MET A 82 0.43 -16.47 4.31
N LEU A 83 0.75 -16.74 3.04
CA LEU A 83 2.09 -16.69 2.47
C LEU A 83 2.09 -15.68 1.32
N PRO A 84 3.13 -14.84 1.19
CA PRO A 84 3.31 -14.01 0.01
C PRO A 84 3.48 -14.89 -1.24
N PRO A 85 3.02 -14.43 -2.42
CA PRO A 85 3.24 -15.15 -3.67
C PRO A 85 4.74 -15.24 -3.99
N GLU A 86 5.19 -16.37 -4.55
CA GLU A 86 6.61 -16.60 -4.88
C GLU A 86 7.14 -15.69 -6.02
N ALA A 87 6.24 -15.04 -6.75
CA ALA A 87 6.58 -14.11 -7.81
C ALA A 87 6.53 -12.67 -7.29
N THR A 88 7.70 -12.06 -7.12
CA THR A 88 7.84 -10.62 -6.90
C THR A 88 7.54 -9.87 -8.20
N VAL A 89 6.71 -8.81 -8.14
CA VAL A 89 6.53 -7.90 -9.28
C VAL A 89 7.82 -7.12 -9.52
N GLU A 90 8.35 -7.14 -10.75
CA GLU A 90 9.63 -6.48 -11.10
C GLU A 90 9.57 -4.94 -10.99
N GLN A 91 8.38 -4.37 -11.02
CA GLN A 91 8.12 -2.94 -10.80
C GLN A 91 7.03 -2.78 -9.74
N MET A 92 7.42 -2.24 -8.59
CA MET A 92 6.48 -1.69 -7.61
C MET A 92 6.04 -0.30 -8.08
N ASP A 93 4.76 0.03 -7.89
CA ASP A 93 4.26 1.38 -8.16
C ASP A 93 4.92 2.41 -7.20
N TRP A 94 5.43 1.92 -6.08
CA TRP A 94 6.21 2.66 -5.10
C TRP A 94 7.71 2.58 -5.40
N ASN A 95 8.39 3.73 -5.35
CA ASN A 95 9.84 3.84 -5.62
C ASN A 95 10.59 4.29 -4.36
N PRO A 96 11.43 3.44 -3.74
CA PRO A 96 12.16 3.76 -2.51
C PRO A 96 13.17 4.90 -2.68
N ASP A 97 13.71 5.08 -3.89
CA ASP A 97 14.74 6.07 -4.23
C ASP A 97 14.16 7.35 -4.85
N ALA A 98 12.84 7.49 -4.90
CA ALA A 98 12.21 8.69 -5.44
C ALA A 98 12.56 9.92 -4.56
N PRO A 99 13.14 10.98 -5.13
CA PRO A 99 13.27 12.24 -4.43
C PRO A 99 11.87 12.76 -4.06
N PRO A 100 11.69 13.42 -2.89
CA PRO A 100 10.41 13.95 -2.44
C PRO A 100 9.74 14.93 -3.42
N GLU A 101 10.49 15.46 -4.39
CA GLU A 101 10.02 16.37 -5.43
C GLU A 101 9.09 15.69 -6.47
N ASN A 102 9.22 14.38 -6.71
CA ASN A 102 8.43 13.68 -7.74
C ASN A 102 6.97 13.45 -7.35
N ALA A 103 6.66 13.26 -6.06
CA ALA A 103 5.28 13.12 -5.57
C ALA A 103 4.50 14.44 -5.68
N ALA A 104 5.16 15.58 -5.48
CA ALA A 104 4.57 16.90 -5.64
C ALA A 104 4.32 17.26 -7.11
N GLN A 105 5.24 16.89 -8.01
CA GLN A 105 5.12 17.14 -9.45
C GLN A 105 3.98 16.31 -10.09
N SER A 106 3.86 15.03 -9.73
CA SER A 106 2.77 14.17 -10.22
C SER A 106 1.39 14.68 -9.79
N ALA A 107 1.23 15.11 -8.54
CA ALA A 107 0.00 15.73 -8.06
C ALA A 107 -0.31 17.09 -8.74
N GLN A 108 0.71 17.89 -9.04
CA GLN A 108 0.54 19.16 -9.77
C GLN A 108 0.16 18.94 -11.24
N ASP A 109 0.81 17.99 -11.91
CA ASP A 109 0.51 17.62 -13.30
C ASP A 109 -0.92 17.06 -13.43
N GLU A 110 -1.39 16.30 -12.44
CA GLU A 110 -2.76 15.78 -12.40
C GLU A 110 -3.79 16.89 -12.19
N MET A 111 -3.52 17.83 -11.26
CA MET A 111 -4.38 18.98 -11.02
C MET A 111 -4.50 19.90 -12.24
N ASP A 112 -3.40 20.14 -12.97
CA ASP A 112 -3.43 20.96 -14.19
C ASP A 112 -4.10 20.26 -15.36
N ARG A 113 -4.03 18.92 -15.45
CA ARG A 113 -4.83 18.14 -16.41
C ARG A 113 -6.33 18.25 -16.13
N ILE A 114 -6.74 18.14 -14.87
CA ILE A 114 -8.15 18.25 -14.46
C ILE A 114 -8.69 19.66 -14.77
N ARG A 115 -7.90 20.71 -14.49
CA ARG A 115 -8.24 22.11 -14.84
C ARG A 115 -8.48 22.29 -16.35
N GLN A 116 -7.57 21.79 -17.19
CA GLN A 116 -7.70 21.89 -18.65
C GLN A 116 -8.92 21.15 -19.21
N GLN A 117 -9.34 20.04 -18.58
CA GLN A 117 -10.54 19.32 -19.00
C GLN A 117 -11.82 20.09 -18.70
N LEU A 118 -11.88 20.81 -17.57
CA LEU A 118 -13.04 21.61 -17.17
C LEU A 118 -13.24 22.85 -18.07
N GLU A 119 -12.16 23.46 -18.56
CA GLU A 119 -12.24 24.61 -19.48
C GLU A 119 -12.77 24.24 -20.88
N LYS A 120 -12.67 22.97 -21.29
CA LYS A 120 -13.14 22.48 -22.59
C LYS A 120 -14.64 22.15 -22.65
N LEU A 121 -15.32 22.21 -21.50
CA LEU A 121 -16.74 21.88 -21.34
C LEU A 121 -17.65 23.13 -21.26
N LEU A 122 -17.09 24.32 -21.50
CA LEU A 122 -17.75 25.63 -21.47
C LEU A 122 -17.85 26.27 -22.86
#